data_AF-A0A4V1UR92-F1
#
_entry.id   AF-A0A4V1UR92-F1
#
_cell.length_a   1.000
_cell.length_b   1.000
_cell.length_c   1.000
_cell.angle_alpha   90.00
_cell.angle_beta   90.00
_cell.angle_gamma   90.00
#
_symmetry.space_group_name_H-M   'P 1'
#
loop_
_entity.id
_entity.type
_entity.pdbx_description
1 polymer ?
#
loop_
_entity_poly.entity_id
_entity_poly.type
_entity_poly.pdbx_seq_one_letter_code
_entity_poly.pdbx_strand_id
1 'polypeptide(L)'
;MRRLFPVLAGLALSAAAFAAPSPVGKWTGKFDMKVPPAPANLNAQQKAMYTKFSTMMVKMRLPLTVNADKTWVMVATNPQDGKKSTQKGTWTQAGNKVTFNAPAVNGKKRPPMVTTLSADGKSMVIADPAGKGKLVFSKG
;
A
#
# COMPACT_ATOMS: atom_id res chain seq x y z
N MET A 1 55.61 9.28 42.66
CA MET A 1 54.75 9.98 41.68
C MET A 1 55.21 9.64 40.26
N ARG A 2 54.38 8.95 39.46
CA ARG A 2 54.27 9.12 38.00
C ARG A 2 53.10 8.27 37.53
N ARG A 3 52.05 8.97 37.10
CA ARG A 3 50.78 8.43 36.61
C ARG A 3 50.96 8.07 35.14
N LEU A 4 50.52 6.90 34.72
CA LEU A 4 50.37 6.52 33.31
C LEU A 4 49.01 5.83 33.17
N PHE A 5 48.01 6.61 32.73
CA PHE A 5 46.71 6.12 32.29
C PHE A 5 46.75 6.00 30.77
N PRO A 6 46.56 4.82 30.16
CA PRO A 6 46.17 4.74 28.77
C PRO A 6 44.65 4.96 28.66
N VAL A 7 44.29 6.12 28.11
CA VAL A 7 42.94 6.47 27.66
C VAL A 7 42.60 5.57 26.47
N LEU A 8 41.84 4.50 26.68
CA LEU A 8 41.20 3.75 25.60
C LEU A 8 39.94 4.53 25.17
N ALA A 9 40.09 5.37 24.14
CA ALA A 9 38.99 5.97 23.43
C ALA A 9 38.29 4.89 22.58
N GLY A 10 37.35 4.16 23.19
CA GLY A 10 36.46 3.25 22.47
C GLY A 10 35.49 4.04 21.60
N LEU A 11 35.73 4.06 20.29
CA LEU A 11 34.78 4.48 19.26
C LEU A 11 33.53 3.60 19.36
N ALA A 12 32.53 4.07 20.10
CA ALA A 12 31.18 3.56 20.02
C ALA A 12 30.63 3.90 18.64
N LEU A 13 30.79 2.99 17.68
CA LEU A 13 30.04 2.98 16.43
C LEU A 13 28.57 2.72 16.81
N SER A 14 27.86 3.79 17.17
CA SER A 14 26.41 3.81 17.19
C SER A 14 25.94 3.64 15.75
N ALA A 15 25.89 2.39 15.29
CA ALA A 15 25.11 2.03 14.13
C ALA A 15 23.66 2.36 14.50
N ALA A 16 23.22 3.57 14.18
CA ALA A 16 21.82 3.91 14.15
C ALA A 16 21.19 2.94 13.16
N ALA A 17 20.69 1.82 13.68
CA ALA A 17 19.82 0.94 12.93
C ALA A 17 18.66 1.82 12.52
N PHE A 18 18.69 2.29 11.27
CA PHE A 18 17.56 2.99 10.68
C PHE A 18 16.39 2.02 10.76
N ALA A 19 15.54 2.21 11.78
CA ALA A 19 14.32 1.44 11.93
C ALA A 19 13.59 1.59 10.60
N ALA A 20 13.39 0.46 9.90
CA ALA A 20 12.66 0.48 8.65
C ALA A 20 11.32 1.20 8.91
N PRO A 21 10.91 2.14 8.04
CA PRO A 21 9.70 2.90 8.26
C PRO A 21 8.54 1.96 8.56
N SER A 22 7.71 2.32 9.53
CA SER A 22 6.60 1.48 9.95
C SER A 22 5.38 1.69 9.04
N PRO A 23 4.74 0.62 8.54
CA PRO A 23 3.51 0.71 7.76
C PRO A 23 2.30 1.02 8.63
N VAL A 24 2.42 0.99 9.97
CA VAL A 24 1.31 1.30 10.89
C VAL A 24 0.81 2.72 10.66
N GLY A 25 -0.51 2.85 10.56
CA GLY A 25 -1.19 4.12 10.33
C GLY A 25 -2.43 4.00 9.44
N LYS A 26 -3.03 5.16 9.15
CA LYS A 26 -4.13 5.29 8.19
C LYS A 26 -3.56 5.66 6.83
N TRP A 27 -4.13 5.08 5.79
CA TRP A 27 -3.68 5.18 4.42
C TRP A 27 -4.86 5.39 3.48
N THR A 28 -4.64 6.16 2.43
CA THR A 28 -5.61 6.34 1.35
C THR A 28 -5.02 5.83 0.05
N GLY A 29 -5.56 4.72 -0.45
CA GLY A 29 -5.22 4.15 -1.76
C GLY A 29 -5.88 4.89 -2.91
N LYS A 30 -5.11 5.13 -3.98
CA LYS A 30 -5.55 5.66 -5.27
C LYS A 30 -5.00 4.81 -6.39
N PHE A 31 -5.83 4.55 -7.40
CA PHE A 31 -5.37 3.92 -8.63
C PHE A 31 -4.68 4.98 -9.49
N ASP A 32 -3.38 4.80 -9.69
CA ASP A 32 -2.59 5.53 -10.68
C ASP A 32 -2.45 4.61 -11.90
N MET A 33 -3.42 4.68 -12.79
CA MET A 33 -3.45 3.96 -14.05
C MET A 33 -3.63 4.94 -15.19
N LYS A 34 -2.84 4.76 -16.25
CA LYS A 34 -3.11 5.39 -17.54
C LYS A 34 -4.31 4.68 -18.14
N VAL A 35 -5.49 5.29 -18.03
CA VAL A 35 -6.68 4.78 -18.70
C VAL A 35 -6.39 4.81 -20.21
N PRO A 36 -6.44 3.66 -20.91
CA PRO A 36 -6.24 3.66 -22.36
C PRO A 36 -7.31 4.51 -23.06
N PRO A 37 -7.09 4.95 -24.30
CA PRO A 37 -8.17 5.56 -25.07
C PRO A 37 -9.30 4.54 -25.26
N ALA A 38 -10.54 5.04 -25.35
CA ALA A 38 -11.69 4.21 -25.69
C ALA A 38 -11.44 3.51 -27.04
N PRO A 39 -11.73 2.21 -27.18
CA PRO A 39 -11.65 1.52 -28.47
C PRO A 39 -12.46 2.26 -29.55
N ALA A 40 -11.89 2.38 -30.75
CA ALA A 40 -12.48 3.19 -31.82
C ALA A 40 -13.85 2.68 -32.28
N ASN A 41 -14.10 1.37 -32.14
CA ASN A 41 -15.30 0.66 -32.56
C ASN A 41 -16.46 0.69 -31.55
N LEU A 42 -16.35 1.45 -30.45
CA LEU A 42 -17.44 1.55 -29.48
C LEU A 42 -18.60 2.42 -30.02
N ASN A 43 -19.83 1.96 -29.84
CA ASN A 43 -21.03 2.78 -30.08
C ASN A 43 -21.16 3.89 -29.01
N ALA A 44 -22.09 4.84 -29.22
CA ALA A 44 -22.25 5.99 -28.33
C ALA A 44 -22.51 5.60 -26.86
N GLN A 45 -23.33 4.56 -26.63
CA GLN A 45 -23.65 4.07 -25.29
C GLN A 45 -22.42 3.45 -24.61
N GLN A 46 -21.64 2.66 -25.34
CA GLN A 46 -20.41 2.06 -24.84
C GLN A 46 -19.34 3.10 -24.54
N LYS A 47 -19.22 4.15 -25.36
CA LYS A 47 -18.31 5.28 -25.10
C LYS A 47 -18.70 6.01 -23.80
N ALA A 48 -19.99 6.28 -23.58
CA ALA A 48 -20.46 6.90 -22.36
C ALA A 48 -20.18 6.02 -21.12
N MET A 49 -20.36 4.69 -21.24
CA MET A 49 -20.05 3.75 -20.17
C MET A 49 -18.55 3.69 -19.86
N TYR A 50 -17.70 3.69 -20.90
CA TYR A 50 -16.24 3.71 -20.77
C TYR A 50 -15.76 4.96 -20.02
N THR A 51 -16.25 6.14 -20.41
CA THR A 51 -15.90 7.41 -19.77
C THR A 51 -16.37 7.48 -18.31
N LYS A 52 -17.56 6.96 -18.01
CA LYS A 52 -18.04 6.86 -16.62
C LYS A 52 -17.15 5.95 -15.79
N PHE A 53 -16.78 4.79 -16.33
CA PHE A 53 -15.91 3.83 -15.66
C PHE A 53 -14.51 4.41 -15.38
N SER A 54 -13.88 5.03 -16.38
CA SER A 54 -12.54 5.62 -16.23
C SER A 54 -12.51 6.73 -15.18
N THR A 55 -13.50 7.63 -15.22
CA THR A 55 -13.64 8.72 -14.24
C THR A 55 -13.84 8.17 -12.83
N MET A 56 -14.63 7.13 -12.69
CA MET A 56 -14.94 6.47 -11.43
C MET A 56 -13.70 5.80 -10.82
N MET A 57 -12.92 5.06 -11.62
CA MET A 57 -11.68 4.40 -11.18
C MET A 57 -10.66 5.40 -10.61
N VAL A 58 -10.49 6.55 -11.27
CA VAL A 58 -9.55 7.61 -10.81
C VAL A 58 -10.04 8.29 -9.52
N LYS A 59 -11.36 8.39 -9.33
CA LYS A 59 -11.97 8.96 -8.11
C LYS A 59 -12.05 7.97 -6.95
N MET A 60 -11.95 6.67 -7.21
CA MET A 60 -12.02 5.65 -6.17
C MET A 60 -10.91 5.86 -5.13
N ARG A 61 -11.30 5.75 -3.87
CA ARG A 61 -10.39 5.82 -2.72
C ARG A 61 -10.53 4.53 -1.94
N LEU A 62 -9.40 3.98 -1.53
CA LEU A 62 -9.35 2.77 -0.70
C LEU A 62 -8.74 3.11 0.66
N PRO A 63 -9.56 3.50 1.65
CA PRO A 63 -9.12 3.59 3.03
C PRO A 63 -8.52 2.26 3.50
N LEU A 64 -7.31 2.33 4.02
CA LEU A 64 -6.59 1.21 4.63
C LEU A 64 -6.07 1.65 5.99
N THR A 65 -6.35 0.87 7.02
CA THR A 65 -5.75 1.03 8.34
C THR A 65 -4.84 -0.15 8.60
N VAL A 66 -3.58 0.12 8.93
CA VAL A 66 -2.59 -0.88 9.33
C VAL A 66 -2.34 -0.70 10.81
N ASN A 67 -2.66 -1.71 11.60
CA ASN A 67 -2.60 -1.66 13.06
C ASN A 67 -1.26 -2.22 13.58
N ALA A 68 -0.85 -1.76 14.76
CA ALA A 68 0.38 -2.22 15.42
C ALA A 68 0.31 -3.69 15.87
N ASP A 69 -0.89 -4.23 16.08
CA ASP A 69 -1.16 -5.64 16.45
C ASP A 69 -1.01 -6.62 15.28
N LYS A 70 -0.39 -6.18 14.17
CA LYS A 70 -0.21 -6.95 12.93
C LYS A 70 -1.51 -7.26 12.18
N THR A 71 -2.59 -6.53 12.45
CA THR A 71 -3.84 -6.60 11.67
C THR A 71 -4.01 -5.41 10.72
N TRP A 72 -4.89 -5.53 9.75
CA TRP A 72 -5.28 -4.43 8.87
C TRP A 72 -6.77 -4.47 8.54
N VAL A 73 -7.30 -3.31 8.16
CA VAL A 73 -8.69 -3.12 7.73
C VAL A 73 -8.71 -2.27 6.48
N MET A 74 -9.33 -2.76 5.41
CA MET A 74 -9.56 -2.01 4.19
C MET A 74 -11.06 -1.83 3.98
N VAL A 75 -11.47 -0.63 3.61
CA VAL A 75 -12.87 -0.34 3.27
C VAL A 75 -12.93 0.03 1.80
N ALA A 76 -13.65 -0.75 1.01
CA ALA A 76 -13.95 -0.44 -0.37
C ALA A 76 -15.39 0.08 -0.46
N THR A 77 -15.59 1.24 -1.08
CA THR A 77 -16.93 1.76 -1.37
C THR A 77 -17.27 1.40 -2.80
N ASN A 78 -18.37 0.67 -3.02
CA ASN A 78 -18.91 0.43 -4.35
C ASN A 78 -19.39 1.77 -4.92
N PRO A 79 -18.82 2.24 -6.03
CA PRO A 79 -19.16 3.53 -6.60
C PRO A 79 -20.55 3.57 -7.26
N GLN A 80 -21.21 2.44 -7.49
CA GLN A 80 -22.55 2.39 -8.09
C GLN A 80 -23.66 2.63 -7.07
N ASP A 81 -23.57 2.03 -5.88
CA ASP A 81 -24.62 2.07 -4.85
C ASP A 81 -24.14 2.66 -3.51
N GLY A 82 -22.87 3.04 -3.40
CA GLY A 82 -22.27 3.59 -2.19
C GLY A 82 -22.07 2.56 -1.07
N LYS A 83 -22.40 1.28 -1.29
CA LYS A 83 -22.26 0.25 -0.25
C LYS A 83 -20.79 0.03 0.07
N LYS A 84 -20.50 -0.08 1.36
CA LYS A 84 -19.14 -0.33 1.85
C LYS A 84 -18.95 -1.83 2.06
N SER A 85 -17.84 -2.34 1.54
CA SER A 85 -17.33 -3.66 1.85
C SER A 85 -16.08 -3.49 2.71
N THR A 86 -16.05 -4.19 3.84
CA THR A 86 -14.90 -4.18 4.75
C THR A 86 -14.15 -5.49 4.62
N GLN A 87 -12.86 -5.41 4.36
CA GLN A 87 -11.95 -6.55 4.39
C GLN A 87 -10.97 -6.36 5.54
N LYS A 88 -10.66 -7.45 6.23
CA LYS A 88 -9.69 -7.48 7.32
C LYS A 88 -8.66 -8.57 7.07
N GLY A 89 -7.52 -8.50 7.73
CA GLY A 89 -6.50 -9.54 7.64
C GLY A 89 -5.30 -9.25 8.53
N THR A 90 -4.20 -9.94 8.26
CA THR A 90 -2.91 -9.76 8.96
C THR A 90 -1.84 -9.23 8.03
N TRP A 91 -0.79 -8.62 8.56
CA TRP A 91 0.33 -8.15 7.77
C TRP A 91 1.68 -8.57 8.36
N THR A 92 2.69 -8.65 7.48
CA THR A 92 4.10 -8.85 7.84
C THR A 92 4.97 -7.88 7.06
N GLN A 93 6.18 -7.61 7.54
CA GLN A 93 7.13 -6.74 6.88
C GLN A 93 8.53 -7.34 6.90
N ALA A 94 9.22 -7.24 5.76
CA ALA A 94 10.63 -7.56 5.61
C ALA A 94 11.31 -6.42 4.84
N GLY A 95 12.18 -5.66 5.51
CA GLY A 95 12.74 -4.43 4.95
C GLY A 95 11.64 -3.44 4.55
N ASN A 96 11.61 -3.05 3.27
CA ASN A 96 10.60 -2.15 2.72
C ASN A 96 9.39 -2.87 2.09
N LYS A 97 9.31 -4.20 2.16
CA LYS A 97 8.20 -4.98 1.61
C LYS A 97 7.18 -5.26 2.71
N VAL A 98 5.94 -4.87 2.48
CA VAL A 98 4.81 -5.12 3.40
C VAL A 98 3.86 -6.10 2.72
N THR A 99 3.57 -7.22 3.38
CA THR A 99 2.71 -8.27 2.86
C THR A 99 1.41 -8.28 3.64
N PHE A 100 0.29 -8.06 2.94
CA PHE A 100 -1.06 -8.12 3.49
C PHE A 100 -1.69 -9.48 3.15
N ASN A 101 -2.02 -10.25 4.19
CA ASN A 101 -2.68 -11.54 4.08
C ASN A 101 -4.17 -11.38 4.38
N ALA A 102 -5.01 -11.81 3.44
CA ALA A 102 -6.45 -11.85 3.64
C ALA A 102 -6.89 -13.26 4.12
N PRO A 103 -7.96 -13.37 4.93
CA PRO A 103 -8.54 -14.65 5.28
C PRO A 103 -9.08 -15.36 4.03
N ALA A 104 -9.18 -16.69 4.12
CA ALA A 104 -9.84 -17.47 3.10
C ALA A 104 -11.33 -17.10 3.01
N VAL A 105 -11.88 -17.08 1.80
CA VAL A 105 -13.32 -16.87 1.57
C VAL A 105 -13.83 -18.13 0.89
N ASN A 106 -14.86 -18.76 1.47
CA ASN A 106 -15.43 -20.03 1.00
C ASN A 106 -14.35 -21.13 0.82
N GLY A 107 -13.43 -21.24 1.80
CA GLY A 107 -12.33 -22.21 1.76
C GLY A 107 -11.20 -21.90 0.77
N LYS A 108 -11.32 -20.85 -0.06
CA LYS A 108 -10.29 -20.46 -1.02
C LYS A 108 -9.37 -19.38 -0.44
N LYS A 109 -8.08 -19.69 -0.36
CA LYS A 109 -7.04 -18.74 0.06
C LYS A 109 -6.86 -17.67 -1.02
N ARG A 110 -6.84 -16.40 -0.60
CA ARG A 110 -6.51 -15.30 -1.50
C ARG A 110 -4.99 -15.12 -1.58
N PRO A 111 -4.44 -14.76 -2.75
CA PRO A 111 -3.04 -14.43 -2.86
C PRO A 111 -2.72 -13.23 -1.95
N PRO A 112 -1.55 -13.22 -1.27
CA PRO A 112 -1.13 -12.07 -0.50
C PRO A 112 -0.92 -10.84 -1.39
N MET A 113 -1.24 -9.67 -0.85
CA MET A 113 -0.97 -8.39 -1.50
C MET A 113 0.34 -7.83 -0.97
N VAL A 114 1.35 -7.72 -1.83
CA VAL A 114 2.67 -7.21 -1.46
C VAL A 114 2.81 -5.76 -1.92
N THR A 115 3.20 -4.87 -1.01
CA THR A 115 3.46 -3.45 -1.28
C THR A 115 4.91 -3.11 -1.00
N THR A 116 5.40 -2.04 -1.64
CA THR A 116 6.71 -1.46 -1.33
C THR A 116 6.49 -0.15 -0.59
N LEU A 117 6.97 -0.06 0.64
CA LEU A 117 6.95 1.13 1.48
C LEU A 117 8.12 2.05 1.10
N SER A 118 7.85 3.34 0.92
CA SER A 118 8.90 4.33 0.66
C SER A 118 9.81 4.53 1.89
N ALA A 119 11.05 4.94 1.66
CA ALA A 119 12.04 5.15 2.72
C ALA A 119 11.59 6.20 3.77
N ASP A 120 10.77 7.17 3.36
CA ASP A 120 10.19 8.18 4.25
C ASP A 120 8.93 7.70 5.00
N GLY A 121 8.45 6.48 4.72
CA GLY A 121 7.25 5.91 5.32
C GLY A 121 5.94 6.62 4.96
N LYS A 122 5.92 7.47 3.93
CA LYS A 122 4.74 8.27 3.53
C LYS A 122 3.91 7.65 2.41
N SER A 123 4.45 6.65 1.70
CA SER A 123 3.75 5.99 0.60
C SER A 123 3.98 4.47 0.57
N MET A 124 2.96 3.72 0.16
CA MET A 124 3.09 2.31 -0.22
C MET A 124 2.60 2.11 -1.64
N VAL A 125 3.35 1.35 -2.46
CA VAL A 125 3.01 1.11 -3.86
C VAL A 125 2.83 -0.37 -4.13
N ILE A 126 1.74 -0.71 -4.80
CA ILE A 126 1.55 -1.99 -5.49
C ILE A 126 1.72 -1.70 -6.97
N ALA A 127 2.78 -2.24 -7.57
CA ALA A 127 2.98 -2.16 -9.00
C ALA A 127 2.33 -3.37 -9.67
N ASP A 128 1.60 -3.15 -10.76
CA ASP A 128 1.25 -4.24 -11.68
C ASP A 128 2.55 -4.74 -12.34
N PRO A 129 2.88 -6.05 -12.25
CA PRO A 129 4.02 -6.63 -12.95
C PRO A 129 4.00 -6.37 -14.47
N ALA A 130 2.82 -6.23 -15.07
CA ALA A 130 2.65 -5.93 -16.48
C ALA A 130 2.71 -4.42 -16.80
N GLY A 131 2.98 -3.56 -15.80
CA GLY A 131 3.15 -2.11 -15.98
C GLY A 131 1.89 -1.33 -16.33
N LYS A 132 0.69 -1.94 -16.25
CA LYS A 132 -0.57 -1.30 -16.67
C LYS A 132 -1.13 -0.30 -15.66
N GLY A 133 -0.52 -0.22 -14.49
CA GLY A 133 -0.86 0.75 -13.46
C GLY A 133 -0.22 0.41 -12.12
N LYS A 134 -0.46 1.28 -11.15
CA LYS A 134 -0.08 1.05 -9.76
C LYS A 134 -1.17 1.53 -8.82
N LEU A 135 -1.31 0.86 -7.69
CA LEU A 135 -2.12 1.33 -6.58
C LEU A 135 -1.17 2.00 -5.59
N VAL A 136 -1.36 3.30 -5.38
CA VAL A 136 -0.55 4.12 -4.48
C VAL A 136 -1.36 4.45 -3.24
N PHE A 137 -0.87 4.01 -2.09
CA PHE A 137 -1.36 4.43 -0.79
C PHE A 137 -0.51 5.59 -0.30
N SER A 138 -1.16 6.69 0.07
CA SER A 138 -0.52 7.79 0.79
C SER A 138 -0.94 7.77 2.25
N LYS A 139 0.01 8.04 3.15
CA LYS A 139 -0.29 8.13 4.59
C LYS A 139 -1.23 9.32 4.83
N GLY A 140 -2.27 9.08 5.61
CA GLY A 140 -3.27 10.09 5.99
C GLY A 140 -2.92 10.80 7.28
#